data_AF-A0A9Q5SLA0-F1
#
_entry.id   AF-A0A9Q5SLA0-F1
#
_cell.length_a   1.000
_cell.length_b   1.000
_cell.length_c   1.000
_cell.angle_alpha   90.00
_cell.angle_beta   90.00
_cell.angle_gamma   90.00
#
_symmetry.space_group_name_H-M   'P 1'
#
loop_
_entity.id
_entity.type
_entity.pdbx_description
1 polymer ?
#
loop_
_entity_poly.entity_id
_entity_poly.type
_entity_poly.pdbx_seq_one_letter_code
_entity_poly.pdbx_strand_id
1 'polypeptide(L)'
;MHEIARWDLDQLYPVEDILTPILELKEQYYERTDVGVLSKLIQAIEKAEYYLYCRSAEESVSSENTILTVKVKELKSEVQQVIIQSEVEITDNTRLIKDELSA
;
A
#
# COMPACT_ATOMS: atom_id res chain seq x y z
N MET A 1 12.06 -32.16 -18.78
CA MET A 1 12.31 -30.82 -18.21
C MET A 1 10.93 -30.24 -17.94
N HIS A 2 10.51 -30.10 -16.68
CA HIS A 2 9.24 -29.42 -16.38
C HIS A 2 9.55 -27.93 -16.41
N GLU A 3 9.13 -27.29 -17.49
CA GLU A 3 9.14 -25.85 -17.63
C GLU A 3 8.09 -25.32 -16.63
N ILE A 4 8.57 -24.81 -15.49
CA ILE A 4 7.71 -24.09 -14.55
C ILE A 4 7.24 -22.87 -15.33
N ALA A 5 5.93 -22.72 -15.51
CA ALA A 5 5.36 -21.52 -16.10
C ALA A 5 5.80 -20.31 -15.25
N ARG A 6 6.74 -19.52 -15.76
CA ARG A 6 7.15 -18.25 -15.17
C ARG A 6 6.12 -17.20 -15.56
N TRP A 7 5.61 -16.47 -14.59
CA TRP A 7 4.74 -15.34 -14.81
C TRP A 7 5.57 -14.22 -15.46
N ASP A 8 5.01 -13.54 -16.45
CA ASP A 8 5.64 -12.37 -17.08
C ASP A 8 5.55 -11.16 -16.12
N LEU A 9 6.35 -11.21 -15.04
CA LEU A 9 6.37 -10.20 -13.99
C LEU A 9 7.02 -8.89 -14.44
N ASP A 10 7.79 -8.93 -15.53
CA ASP A 10 8.40 -7.75 -16.16
C ASP A 10 7.33 -6.82 -16.76
N GLN A 11 6.15 -7.34 -17.13
CA GLN A 11 5.00 -6.49 -17.47
C GLN A 11 4.41 -5.77 -16.25
N LEU A 12 4.45 -6.42 -15.08
CA LEU A 12 3.88 -5.85 -13.86
C LEU A 12 4.82 -4.79 -13.29
N TYR A 13 6.13 -5.06 -13.27
CA TYR A 13 7.18 -4.13 -12.90
C TYR A 13 8.32 -4.20 -13.92
N PRO A 14 8.39 -3.25 -14.87
CA PRO A 14 9.46 -3.22 -15.87
C PRO A 14 10.84 -2.83 -15.29
N VAL A 15 10.87 -2.44 -14.01
CA VAL A 15 12.06 -2.08 -13.24
C VAL A 15 11.93 -2.73 -11.87
N GLU A 16 13.02 -3.27 -11.31
CA GLU A 16 13.03 -3.93 -9.97
C GLU A 16 12.69 -2.98 -8.81
N ASP A 17 12.58 -1.68 -9.06
CA ASP A 17 12.22 -0.69 -8.07
C ASP A 17 10.71 -0.61 -7.86
N ILE A 18 10.23 -1.44 -6.94
CA ILE A 18 8.83 -1.47 -6.52
C ILE A 18 8.50 -0.44 -5.42
N LEU A 19 9.50 0.14 -4.76
CA LEU A 19 9.31 0.96 -3.55
C LEU A 19 9.25 2.46 -3.84
N THR A 20 10.09 2.98 -4.73
CA THR A 20 10.14 4.41 -5.01
C THR A 20 8.77 4.99 -5.40
N PRO A 21 7.98 4.37 -6.31
CA PRO A 21 6.66 4.89 -6.65
C PRO A 21 5.70 4.94 -5.45
N ILE A 22 5.82 3.98 -4.51
CA ILE A 22 4.98 3.94 -3.30
C ILE A 22 5.39 5.06 -2.34
N LEU A 23 6.69 5.28 -2.16
CA LEU A 23 7.20 6.33 -1.28
C LEU A 23 6.86 7.73 -1.78
N GLU A 24 6.96 7.97 -3.09
CA GLU A 24 6.55 9.24 -3.72
C GLU A 24 5.04 9.51 -3.54
N LEU A 25 4.21 8.48 -3.72
CA LEU A 25 2.75 8.60 -3.50
C LEU A 25 2.43 8.85 -2.02
N LYS A 26 3.17 8.23 -1.10
CA LYS A 26 3.05 8.45 0.33
C LYS A 26 3.37 9.90 0.69
N GLU A 27 4.49 10.44 0.21
CA GLU A 27 4.86 11.84 0.42
C GLU A 27 3.80 12.80 -0.12
N GLN A 28 3.36 12.60 -1.37
CA GLN A 28 2.29 13.40 -1.97
C GLN A 28 0.98 13.36 -1.17
N TYR A 29 0.64 12.21 -0.58
CA TYR A 29 -0.54 12.08 0.25
C TYR A 29 -0.40 12.89 1.55
N TYR A 30 0.74 12.82 2.24
CA TYR A 30 0.95 13.60 3.46
C TYR A 30 1.01 15.11 3.22
N GLU A 31 1.41 15.56 2.03
CA GLU A 31 1.39 16.97 1.66
C GLU A 31 -0.01 17.52 1.38
N ARG A 32 -0.87 16.71 0.74
CA ARG A 32 -2.13 17.20 0.15
C ARG A 32 -3.39 16.63 0.78
N THR A 33 -3.27 15.53 1.52
CA THR A 33 -4.39 14.73 2.05
C THR A 33 -5.45 14.44 0.97
N ASP A 34 -4.98 14.15 -0.24
CA ASP A 34 -5.85 13.95 -1.40
C ASP A 34 -6.29 12.49 -1.52
N VAL A 35 -7.60 12.28 -1.59
CA VAL A 35 -8.20 10.93 -1.70
C VAL A 35 -7.81 10.22 -2.99
N GLY A 36 -7.59 10.97 -4.08
CA GLY A 36 -7.10 10.42 -5.34
C GLY A 36 -5.67 9.88 -5.22
N VAL A 37 -4.80 10.60 -4.50
CA VAL A 37 -3.45 10.13 -4.16
C VAL A 37 -3.50 8.92 -3.23
N LEU A 38 -4.38 8.93 -2.22
CA LEU A 38 -4.56 7.77 -1.32
C LEU A 38 -4.98 6.51 -2.08
N SER A 39 -5.93 6.64 -3.02
CA SER A 39 -6.37 5.52 -3.86
C SER A 39 -5.22 4.96 -4.70
N LYS A 40 -4.40 5.83 -5.31
CA LYS A 40 -3.21 5.41 -6.07
C LYS A 40 -2.16 4.74 -5.17
N LEU A 41 -1.97 5.25 -3.95
CA LEU A 41 -1.05 4.68 -2.97
C LEU A 41 -1.47 3.26 -2.58
N ILE A 42 -2.75 3.05 -2.27
CA ILE A 42 -3.30 1.72 -1.97
C ILE A 42 -3.08 0.75 -3.13
N GLN A 43 -3.43 1.17 -4.36
CA GLN A 43 -3.24 0.35 -5.57
C GLN A 43 -1.77 -0.01 -5.80
N ALA A 44 -0.85 0.92 -5.58
CA ALA A 44 0.59 0.68 -5.71
C ALA A 44 1.09 -0.35 -4.69
N ILE A 45 0.61 -0.27 -3.44
CA ILE A 45 0.92 -1.24 -2.38
C ILE A 45 0.37 -2.64 -2.73
N GLU A 46 -0.89 -2.74 -3.14
CA GLU A 46 -1.51 -4.01 -3.53
C GLU A 46 -0.79 -4.67 -4.71
N LYS A 47 -0.40 -3.85 -5.70
CA LYS A 47 0.40 -4.30 -6.84
C LYS A 47 1.76 -4.85 -6.42
N ALA A 48 2.43 -4.20 -5.47
CA ALA A 48 3.72 -4.65 -4.94
C ALA A 48 3.57 -5.94 -4.10
N GLU A 49 2.52 -6.08 -3.30
CA GLU A 49 2.22 -7.34 -2.58
C GLU A 49 2.02 -8.50 -3.56
N TYR A 50 1.26 -8.28 -4.64
CA TYR A 50 1.02 -9.29 -5.65
C TYR A 50 2.31 -9.68 -6.39
N TYR A 51 3.13 -8.70 -6.78
CA TYR A 51 4.43 -8.95 -7.40
C TYR A 51 5.33 -9.83 -6.52
N LEU A 52 5.47 -9.47 -5.24
CA LEU A 52 6.32 -10.21 -4.30
C LEU A 52 5.80 -11.62 -4.01
N TYR A 53 4.48 -11.79 -3.96
CA TYR A 53 3.86 -13.10 -3.88
C TYR A 53 4.25 -13.99 -5.07
N CYS A 54 4.11 -13.48 -6.30
CA CYS A 54 4.50 -14.21 -7.50
C CYS A 54 6.00 -14.54 -7.52
N ARG A 55 6.89 -13.59 -7.20
CA ARG A 55 8.34 -13.84 -7.12
C ARG A 55 8.69 -14.92 -6.09
N SER A 56 8.00 -14.93 -4.94
CA SER A 56 8.22 -15.95 -3.90
C SER A 56 7.80 -17.37 -4.32
N ALA A 57 6.90 -17.49 -5.31
CA ALA A 57 6.45 -18.77 -5.84
C ALA A 57 7.37 -19.31 -6.95
N GLU A 58 8.11 -18.45 -7.65
CA GLU A 58 8.99 -18.83 -8.76
C GLU A 58 10.43 -19.13 -8.36
N GLU A 59 10.95 -18.43 -7.35
CA GLU A 59 12.35 -18.50 -6.94
C GLU A 59 12.45 -18.93 -5.47
N SER A 60 13.50 -19.68 -5.11
CA SER A 60 13.83 -19.90 -3.70
C SER A 60 13.97 -18.53 -3.02
N VAL A 61 13.18 -18.29 -1.96
CA VAL A 61 13.03 -16.99 -1.31
C VAL A 61 14.38 -16.29 -1.10
N SER A 62 14.66 -15.27 -1.92
CA SER A 62 15.83 -14.41 -1.75
C SER A 62 15.65 -13.55 -0.49
N SER A 63 16.77 -13.25 0.19
CA SER A 63 16.78 -12.31 1.31
C SER A 63 16.26 -10.93 0.90
N GLU A 64 16.49 -10.51 -0.33
CA GLU A 64 16.00 -9.23 -0.87
C GLU A 64 14.47 -9.21 -0.98
N ASN A 65 13.86 -10.27 -1.54
CA ASN A 65 12.39 -10.40 -1.60
C ASN A 65 11.75 -10.41 -0.21
N THR A 66 12.43 -11.01 0.78
CA THR A 66 11.97 -11.00 2.17
C THR A 66 11.97 -9.58 2.74
N ILE A 67 13.06 -8.83 2.55
CA ILE A 67 13.18 -7.43 2.99
C ILE A 67 12.10 -6.56 2.33
N LEU A 68 11.91 -6.71 1.02
CA LEU A 68 10.88 -5.97 0.28
C LEU A 68 9.47 -6.30 0.79
N THR A 69 9.19 -7.59 1.06
CA THR A 69 7.91 -8.03 1.61
C THR A 69 7.60 -7.41 2.96
N VAL A 70 8.60 -7.32 3.85
CA VAL A 70 8.43 -6.66 5.15
C VAL A 70 8.10 -5.18 4.95
N LYS A 71 8.87 -4.46 4.12
CA LYS A 71 8.64 -3.03 3.85
C LYS A 71 7.26 -2.74 3.26
N VAL A 72 6.80 -3.55 2.30
CA VAL A 72 5.47 -3.37 1.71
C VAL A 72 4.36 -3.61 2.74
N LYS A 73 4.52 -4.60 3.64
CA LYS A 73 3.57 -4.84 4.74
C LYS A 73 3.54 -3.72 5.79
N GLU A 74 4.69 -3.13 6.09
CA GLU A 74 4.79 -1.96 6.97
C GLU A 74 4.05 -0.77 6.34
N LEU A 75 4.32 -0.46 5.07
CA LEU A 75 3.63 0.61 4.34
C LEU A 75 2.11 0.41 4.28
N LYS A 76 1.66 -0.83 4.05
CA LYS A 76 0.23 -1.16 4.08
C LYS A 76 -0.38 -0.90 5.46
N SER A 77 0.32 -1.32 6.51
CA SER A 77 -0.15 -1.14 7.89
C SER A 77 -0.26 0.35 8.24
N GLU A 78 0.73 1.16 7.85
CA GLU A 78 0.70 2.61 8.02
C GLU A 78 -0.49 3.26 7.31
N VAL A 79 -0.73 2.91 6.04
CA VAL A 79 -1.88 3.44 5.28
C VAL A 79 -3.20 3.03 5.91
N GLN A 80 -3.33 1.80 6.40
CA GLN A 80 -4.52 1.36 7.12
C GLN A 80 -4.76 2.16 8.40
N GLN A 81 -3.72 2.47 9.18
CA GLN A 81 -3.85 3.31 10.38
C GLN A 81 -4.35 4.71 10.04
N VAL A 82 -3.85 5.32 8.96
CA VAL A 82 -4.32 6.63 8.48
C VAL A 82 -5.80 6.62 8.14
N ILE A 83 -6.27 5.57 7.44
CA ILE A 83 -7.69 5.43 7.08
C ILE A 83 -8.55 5.31 8.33
N ILE A 84 -8.17 4.43 9.27
CA ILE A 84 -8.89 4.21 10.53
C ILE A 84 -8.95 5.51 11.35
N GLN A 85 -7.83 6.22 11.48
CA GLN A 85 -7.77 7.48 12.22
C GLN A 85 -8.71 8.52 11.61
N SER A 86 -8.78 8.60 10.28
CA SER A 86 -9.68 9.51 9.58
C SER A 86 -11.16 9.20 9.85
N GLU A 87 -11.54 7.92 9.92
CA GLU A 87 -12.91 7.49 10.25
C GLU A 87 -13.30 7.85 11.70
N VAL A 88 -12.37 7.68 12.65
CA VAL A 88 -12.58 8.02 14.06
C VAL A 88 -12.79 9.53 14.23
N GLU A 89 -11.95 10.35 13.61
CA GLU A 89 -12.05 11.82 13.68
C GLU A 89 -13.38 12.35 13.11
N ILE A 90 -13.87 11.77 12.01
CA ILE A 90 -15.17 12.12 11.43
C ILE A 90 -16.32 11.80 12.41
N THR A 91 -16.23 10.65 13.08
CA THR A 91 -17.27 10.20 14.02
C THR A 91 -17.32 11.09 15.26
N ASP A 92 -16.16 11.45 15.83
CA ASP A 92 -16.07 12.34 16.98
C ASP A 92 -16.57 13.75 16.67
N ASN A 93 -16.19 14.31 15.52
CA ASN A 93 -16.65 15.61 15.07
C ASN A 93 -18.17 15.65 14.84
N THR A 94 -18.75 14.59 14.27
CA THR A 94 -20.20 14.49 14.06
C THR A 94 -20.96 14.43 15.39
N ARG A 95 -20.40 13.76 16.41
CA ARG A 95 -20.99 13.72 17.75
C ARG A 95 -20.96 15.08 18.43
N LEU A 96 -19.84 15.80 18.37
CA LEU A 96 -19.71 17.15 18.92
C LEU A 96 -20.74 18.13 18.33
N ILE A 97 -20.89 18.15 17.00
CA ILE A 97 -21.86 19.00 16.31
C ILE A 97 -23.30 18.66 16.73
N LYS A 98 -23.61 17.36 16.86
CA LYS A 98 -24.94 16.91 17.30
C LYS A 98 -25.24 17.37 18.72
N ASP A 99 -24.28 17.26 19.63
CA ASP A 99 -24.43 17.68 21.02
C ASP A 99 -24.65 19.20 21.11
N GLU A 100 -23.90 20.01 20.34
CA GLU A 100 -24.08 21.47 20.25
C GLU A 100 -25.45 21.89 19.70
N LEU A 101 -25.98 21.19 18.68
CA LEU A 101 -27.30 21.51 18.10
C LEU A 101 -28.48 21.14 19.01
N SER A 102 -28.25 20.25 19.98
CA SER A 102 -29.27 19.77 20.92
C SER A 102 -29.30 20.52 22.25
N ALA A 103 -28.40 21.49 22.45
CA ALA A 103 -28.32 22.38 23.61
C ALA A 103 -29.11 23.68 23.37
#